data_AF-A0A9D1P5I1-F1
#
_entry.id   AF-A0A9D1P5I1-F1
#
_cell.length_a   1.000
_cell.length_b   1.000
_cell.length_c   1.000
_cell.angle_alpha   90.00
_cell.angle_beta   90.00
_cell.angle_gamma   90.00
#
_symmetry.space_group_name_H-M   'P 1'
#
loop_
_entity.id
_entity.type
_entity.pdbx_description
1 polymer ?
#
loop_
_entity_poly.entity_id
_entity_poly.type
_entity_poly.pdbx_seq_one_letter_code
_entity_poly.pdbx_strand_id
1 'polypeptide(L)'
;MRKNDRDMRECVKHSLDARLSGLTSVPFLEQRVLAGEGKEKRKMRKKRRIVLALALALALLSVTAFAASKLDLFRFMEKVRDPIEPLDGAEALVSTDLGSAENELVTLRVEEAVYDGQGVMVLARLAPKDPEQYALHNSFFLDAPEEEYLVEYMPAEVPEGVYPYANGTMEIRNGPDERALYVDGEPVELPTDRETADAAGLPVYLDGDAMYFTHQESEQITRLDGKQMIFFEVVMAPASEGAEGLANGMSGNAEAQPDGSVLLWFDAFSDAPLPETVEMKLNVSVFLDGEPFPLEDIAFSLDRAEPERTAAFAPEGDGAIGERVRIRAVNMTVTKVRGYLTIDYEYQAAEGEPMGISFRLYDGEGNEIHTGSGGGMFDAETGIYREQQEMQSFDEIPTSLILEAKAIGGEVLGRCTVALQE
;
A
#
# COMPACT_ATOMS: atom_id res chain seq x y z
N MET A 1 -5.31 17.66 38.77
CA MET A 1 -6.19 18.83 38.50
C MET A 1 -7.37 18.31 37.69
N ARG A 2 -8.57 18.17 38.29
CA ARG A 2 -9.77 17.64 37.61
C ARG A 2 -10.37 18.76 36.74
N LYS A 3 -10.16 18.71 35.42
CA LYS A 3 -10.96 19.47 34.45
C LYS A 3 -12.33 18.79 34.32
N ASN A 4 -13.35 19.62 34.20
CA ASN A 4 -14.71 19.43 34.72
C ASN A 4 -15.60 18.72 33.68
N ASP A 5 -16.22 17.59 34.03
CA ASP A 5 -17.17 16.81 33.19
C ASP A 5 -18.28 17.65 32.55
N ARG A 6 -18.55 18.83 33.12
CA ARG A 6 -19.55 19.78 32.63
C ARG A 6 -19.12 20.46 31.33
N ASP A 7 -17.84 20.83 31.21
CA ASP A 7 -17.31 21.51 30.02
C ASP A 7 -17.28 20.54 28.83
N MET A 8 -16.96 19.26 29.09
CA MET A 8 -17.05 18.21 28.06
C MET A 8 -18.49 17.94 27.62
N ARG A 9 -19.46 17.91 28.54
CA ARG A 9 -20.87 17.72 28.17
C ARG A 9 -21.44 18.89 27.37
N GLU A 10 -21.03 20.12 27.67
CA GLU A 10 -21.45 21.30 26.92
C GLU A 10 -20.79 21.33 25.52
N CYS A 11 -19.53 20.93 25.39
CA CYS A 11 -18.84 20.81 24.10
C CYS A 11 -19.47 19.73 23.21
N VAL A 12 -19.77 18.55 23.77
CA VAL A 12 -20.44 17.45 23.04
C VAL A 12 -21.85 17.87 22.59
N LYS A 13 -22.59 18.56 23.45
CA LYS A 13 -23.93 19.06 23.09
C LYS A 13 -23.84 20.09 21.96
N HIS A 14 -22.90 21.02 22.02
CA HIS A 14 -22.73 22.04 20.98
C HIS A 14 -22.35 21.45 19.61
N SER A 15 -21.48 20.42 19.59
CA SER A 15 -21.11 19.72 18.36
C SER A 15 -22.26 18.88 17.78
N LEU A 16 -23.10 18.28 18.64
CA LEU A 16 -24.30 17.56 18.22
C LEU A 16 -25.36 18.52 17.66
N ASP A 17 -25.62 19.64 18.35
CA ASP A 17 -26.59 20.64 17.89
C ASP A 17 -26.15 21.26 16.55
N ALA A 18 -24.85 21.51 16.35
CA ALA A 18 -24.31 22.00 15.07
C ALA A 18 -24.48 20.99 13.93
N ARG A 19 -24.18 19.70 14.17
CA ARG A 19 -24.33 18.62 13.16
C ARG A 19 -25.80 18.31 12.83
N LEU A 20 -26.71 18.49 13.79
CA LEU A 20 -28.14 18.20 13.59
C LEU A 20 -28.96 19.40 13.08
N SER A 21 -28.45 20.63 13.22
CA SER A 21 -29.13 21.86 12.79
C SER A 21 -29.37 21.98 11.28
N GLY A 22 -28.65 21.20 10.47
CA GLY A 22 -28.79 21.16 9.00
C GLY A 22 -29.82 20.14 8.47
N LEU A 23 -30.37 19.27 9.33
CA LEU A 23 -31.37 18.28 8.94
C LEU A 23 -32.73 18.94 8.80
N THR A 24 -33.02 19.51 7.63
CA THR A 24 -34.38 19.88 7.26
C THR A 24 -35.23 18.63 7.10
N SER A 25 -36.31 18.54 7.87
CA SER A 25 -37.28 17.46 7.81
C SER A 25 -37.83 17.30 6.41
N VAL A 26 -37.71 16.09 5.84
CA VAL A 26 -38.18 15.81 4.48
C VAL A 26 -39.72 15.76 4.48
N PRO A 27 -40.43 16.65 3.76
CA PRO A 27 -41.89 16.77 3.88
C PRO A 27 -42.67 15.50 3.50
N PHE A 28 -42.10 14.65 2.64
CA PHE A 28 -42.73 13.37 2.28
C PHE A 28 -42.68 12.34 3.43
N LEU A 29 -41.67 12.40 4.31
CA LEU A 29 -41.58 11.56 5.50
C LEU A 29 -42.60 12.03 6.54
N GLU A 30 -42.80 13.34 6.73
CA GLU A 30 -43.88 13.86 7.58
C GLU A 30 -45.26 13.46 7.06
N GLN A 31 -45.52 13.55 5.74
CA GLN A 31 -46.78 13.10 5.17
C GLN A 31 -47.00 11.59 5.28
N ARG A 32 -45.96 10.75 5.18
CA ARG A 32 -46.08 9.29 5.40
C ARG A 32 -46.30 8.93 6.86
N VAL A 33 -45.73 9.67 7.79
CA VAL A 33 -45.96 9.51 9.22
C VAL A 33 -47.39 9.93 9.57
N LEU A 34 -47.86 11.09 9.08
CA LEU A 34 -49.22 11.58 9.32
C LEU A 34 -50.30 10.77 8.57
N ALA A 35 -50.04 10.31 7.35
CA ALA A 35 -50.95 9.42 6.61
C ALA A 35 -51.02 8.00 7.22
N GLY A 36 -49.98 7.60 7.96
CA GLY A 36 -49.93 6.35 8.73
C GLY A 36 -50.73 6.37 10.03
N GLU A 37 -51.14 7.55 10.53
CA GLU A 37 -51.90 7.68 11.79
C GLU A 37 -53.42 7.52 11.60
N GLY A 38 -53.91 7.42 10.36
CA GLY A 38 -55.34 7.39 10.05
C GLY A 38 -56.01 6.01 9.94
N LYS A 39 -55.28 4.89 9.94
CA LYS A 39 -55.90 3.57 9.73
C LYS A 39 -55.46 2.49 10.72
N GLU A 40 -56.44 2.12 11.53
CA GLU A 40 -56.59 0.93 12.35
C GLU A 40 -55.57 0.63 13.45
N LYS A 41 -56.08 0.77 14.68
CA LYS A 41 -55.58 0.22 15.94
C LYS A 41 -55.30 -1.30 15.82
N ARG A 42 -54.14 -1.69 15.32
CA ARG A 42 -53.59 -3.02 15.58
C ARG A 42 -52.48 -2.88 16.62
N LYS A 43 -52.75 -3.33 17.85
CA LYS A 43 -51.77 -3.43 18.95
C LYS A 43 -50.55 -4.22 18.46
N MET A 44 -49.54 -3.56 17.92
CA MET A 44 -48.22 -4.16 17.72
C MET A 44 -47.64 -4.46 19.11
N ARG A 45 -47.35 -5.75 19.35
CA ARG A 45 -46.76 -6.23 20.61
C ARG A 45 -45.49 -5.43 20.92
N LYS A 46 -45.44 -4.80 22.10
CA LYS A 46 -44.34 -3.94 22.62
C LYS A 46 -42.92 -4.47 22.32
N LYS A 47 -42.74 -5.79 22.19
CA LYS A 47 -41.47 -6.43 21.84
C LYS A 47 -40.89 -6.01 20.48
N ARG A 48 -41.71 -5.74 19.45
CA ARG A 48 -41.19 -5.34 18.11
C ARG A 48 -40.71 -3.88 18.03
N ARG A 49 -41.31 -2.96 18.79
CA ARG A 49 -40.85 -1.56 18.84
C ARG A 49 -39.50 -1.42 19.55
N ILE A 50 -39.26 -2.24 20.58
CA ILE A 50 -37.97 -2.27 21.28
C ILE A 50 -36.89 -2.83 20.36
N VAL A 51 -37.17 -3.89 19.59
CA VAL A 51 -36.21 -4.45 18.63
C VAL A 51 -35.89 -3.46 17.51
N LEU A 52 -36.88 -2.74 16.98
CA LEU A 52 -36.64 -1.76 15.91
C LEU A 52 -35.88 -0.52 16.41
N ALA A 53 -36.21 -0.03 17.62
CA ALA A 53 -35.49 1.10 18.24
C ALA A 53 -34.07 0.70 18.69
N LEU A 54 -33.87 -0.54 19.13
CA LEU A 54 -32.56 -1.08 19.47
C LEU A 54 -31.74 -1.33 18.19
N ALA A 55 -32.35 -1.79 17.10
CA ALA A 55 -31.69 -1.92 15.80
C ALA A 55 -31.31 -0.56 15.21
N LEU A 56 -32.16 0.46 15.35
CA LEU A 56 -31.82 1.83 14.94
C LEU A 56 -30.74 2.43 15.85
N ALA A 57 -30.80 2.18 17.17
CA ALA A 57 -29.78 2.62 18.10
C ALA A 57 -28.46 1.87 17.88
N LEU A 58 -28.46 0.58 17.52
CA LEU A 58 -27.29 -0.19 17.12
C LEU A 58 -26.73 0.27 15.77
N ALA A 59 -27.60 0.61 14.80
CA ALA A 59 -27.20 1.19 13.52
C ALA A 59 -26.69 2.65 13.65
N LEU A 60 -27.11 3.37 14.69
CA LEU A 60 -26.58 4.70 15.04
C LEU A 60 -25.33 4.61 15.92
N LEU A 61 -25.22 3.57 16.76
CA LEU A 61 -24.02 3.28 17.57
C LEU A 61 -22.90 2.67 16.74
N SER A 62 -23.20 1.97 15.64
CA SER A 62 -22.20 1.56 14.64
C SER A 62 -21.61 2.75 13.88
N VAL A 63 -22.23 3.94 13.96
CA VAL A 63 -21.73 5.20 13.38
C VAL A 63 -21.14 6.13 14.46
N THR A 64 -21.15 5.75 15.75
CA THR A 64 -20.71 6.65 16.85
C THR A 64 -19.88 5.95 17.93
N ALA A 65 -18.80 5.28 17.52
CA ALA A 65 -17.73 4.86 18.45
C ALA A 65 -16.34 4.92 17.80
N PHE A 66 -15.89 6.11 17.40
CA PHE A 66 -14.46 6.37 17.21
C PHE A 66 -14.05 7.58 18.04
N ALA A 67 -13.79 7.30 19.32
CA ALA A 67 -13.04 8.20 20.18
C ALA A 67 -12.25 7.30 21.14
N ALA A 68 -10.93 7.26 20.94
CA ALA A 68 -9.91 6.58 21.74
C ALA A 68 -9.48 5.13 21.36
N SER A 69 -9.69 4.67 20.13
CA SER A 69 -8.87 3.60 19.54
C SER A 69 -8.00 4.20 18.44
N LYS A 70 -6.69 3.99 18.46
CA LYS A 70 -5.86 4.17 17.26
C LYS A 70 -6.55 3.41 16.12
N LEU A 71 -6.80 4.09 15.01
CA LEU A 71 -7.34 3.52 13.77
C LEU A 71 -6.47 2.35 13.30
N ASP A 72 -7.06 1.37 12.65
CA ASP A 72 -6.31 0.17 12.25
C ASP A 72 -5.25 0.51 11.20
N LEU A 73 -5.45 1.56 10.40
CA LEU A 73 -4.47 2.13 9.46
C LEU A 73 -3.17 2.54 10.16
N PHE A 74 -3.26 3.32 11.23
CA PHE A 74 -2.08 3.79 11.95
C PHE A 74 -1.43 2.70 12.80
N ARG A 75 -2.21 1.74 13.31
CA ARG A 75 -1.64 0.54 13.93
C ARG A 75 -0.86 -0.31 12.93
N PHE A 76 -1.33 -0.36 11.69
CA PHE A 76 -0.63 -1.06 10.63
C PHE A 76 0.67 -0.33 10.27
N MET A 77 0.66 1.00 10.20
CA MET A 77 1.87 1.81 10.00
C MET A 77 2.95 1.52 11.05
N GLU A 78 2.58 1.36 12.32
CA GLU A 78 3.50 1.00 13.40
C GLU A 78 4.21 -0.36 13.19
N LYS A 79 3.65 -1.25 12.36
CA LYS A 79 4.22 -2.57 12.06
C LYS A 79 5.14 -2.58 10.83
N VAL A 80 5.13 -1.53 10.01
CA VAL A 80 6.00 -1.43 8.83
C VAL A 80 7.45 -1.30 9.30
N ARG A 81 8.41 -1.76 8.49
CA ARG A 81 9.83 -1.90 8.88
C ARG A 81 10.44 -0.64 9.48
N ASP A 82 10.03 0.52 8.98
CA ASP A 82 10.53 1.85 9.36
C ASP A 82 9.32 2.79 9.64
N PRO A 83 8.66 2.66 10.80
CA PRO A 83 7.37 3.31 11.05
C PRO A 83 7.54 4.80 11.32
N ILE A 84 6.78 5.62 10.60
CA ILE A 84 6.59 7.05 10.90
C ILE A 84 5.33 7.19 11.74
N GLU A 85 5.46 7.71 12.96
CA GLU A 85 4.30 7.99 13.82
C GLU A 85 3.62 9.31 13.40
N PRO A 86 2.30 9.29 13.13
CA PRO A 86 1.53 10.51 12.93
C PRO A 86 1.48 11.39 14.20
N LEU A 87 1.30 12.69 14.02
CA LEU A 87 1.06 13.62 15.12
C LEU A 87 -0.33 13.43 15.74
N ASP A 88 -0.47 13.88 16.99
CA ASP A 88 -1.74 13.90 17.71
C ASP A 88 -2.85 14.60 16.87
N GLY A 89 -3.97 13.89 16.70
CA GLY A 89 -5.12 14.38 15.97
C GLY A 89 -5.09 14.11 14.46
N ALA A 90 -4.07 13.42 13.94
CA ALA A 90 -4.08 12.88 12.59
C ALA A 90 -5.25 11.89 12.36
N GLU A 91 -5.79 11.28 13.41
CA GLU A 91 -6.93 10.34 13.29
C GLU A 91 -8.19 11.03 12.78
N ALA A 92 -8.32 12.34 12.96
CA ALA A 92 -9.43 13.11 12.44
C ALA A 92 -9.37 13.30 10.91
N LEU A 93 -8.23 12.99 10.29
CA LEU A 93 -7.98 13.11 8.85
C LEU A 93 -8.36 11.84 8.08
N VAL A 94 -8.57 10.73 8.79
CA VAL A 94 -8.85 9.44 8.16
C VAL A 94 -10.31 9.39 7.72
N SER A 95 -10.48 9.09 6.43
CA SER A 95 -11.76 8.76 5.84
C SER A 95 -12.03 7.27 6.03
N THR A 96 -13.28 6.92 6.33
CA THR A 96 -13.70 5.53 6.58
C THR A 96 -14.84 5.14 5.65
N ASP A 97 -15.07 3.83 5.51
CA ASP A 97 -16.19 3.25 4.74
C ASP A 97 -16.22 3.72 3.27
N LEU A 98 -15.07 3.64 2.60
CA LEU A 98 -14.83 4.22 1.27
C LEU A 98 -15.41 3.39 0.12
N GLY A 99 -15.72 2.13 0.36
CA GLY A 99 -16.40 1.28 -0.61
C GLY A 99 -16.28 -0.20 -0.29
N SER A 100 -17.08 -0.99 -0.99
CA SER A 100 -17.06 -2.45 -0.87
C SER A 100 -17.44 -3.11 -2.18
N ALA A 101 -16.83 -4.27 -2.45
CA ALA A 101 -17.19 -5.16 -3.55
C ALA A 101 -17.29 -6.60 -3.02
N GLU A 102 -18.06 -7.45 -3.69
CA GLU A 102 -18.13 -8.87 -3.35
C GLU A 102 -18.41 -9.72 -4.57
N ASN A 103 -17.95 -10.97 -4.52
CA ASN A 103 -18.34 -12.02 -5.46
C ASN A 103 -18.80 -13.26 -4.68
N GLU A 104 -18.84 -14.43 -5.29
CA GLU A 104 -19.29 -15.66 -4.61
C GLU A 104 -18.31 -16.16 -3.54
N LEU A 105 -17.03 -15.78 -3.62
CA LEU A 105 -15.95 -16.28 -2.78
C LEU A 105 -15.52 -15.30 -1.68
N VAL A 106 -15.51 -14.00 -1.97
CA VAL A 106 -14.90 -12.99 -1.09
C VAL A 106 -15.72 -11.72 -0.97
N THR A 107 -15.42 -10.95 0.07
CA THR A 107 -15.85 -9.56 0.27
C THR A 107 -14.60 -8.69 0.43
N LEU A 108 -14.52 -7.62 -0.35
CA LEU A 108 -13.50 -6.59 -0.28
C LEU A 108 -14.11 -5.31 0.29
N ARG A 109 -13.40 -4.64 1.20
CA ARG A 109 -13.78 -3.33 1.74
C ARG A 109 -12.58 -2.42 1.81
N VAL A 110 -12.74 -1.15 1.43
CA VAL A 110 -11.77 -0.11 1.74
C VAL A 110 -12.20 0.50 3.07
N GLU A 111 -11.52 0.11 4.15
CA GLU A 111 -11.94 0.40 5.53
C GLU A 111 -11.56 1.84 5.91
N GLU A 112 -10.31 2.21 5.65
CA GLU A 112 -9.72 3.48 6.07
C GLU A 112 -8.77 4.01 4.99
N ALA A 113 -8.74 5.32 4.79
CA ALA A 113 -7.70 5.96 3.98
C ALA A 113 -7.46 7.40 4.41
N VAL A 114 -6.28 7.92 4.10
CA VAL A 114 -5.94 9.33 4.27
C VAL A 114 -5.24 9.86 3.03
N TYR A 115 -5.57 11.09 2.64
CA TYR A 115 -4.84 11.86 1.65
C TYR A 115 -4.41 13.17 2.31
N ASP A 116 -3.10 13.35 2.49
CA ASP A 116 -2.55 14.46 3.27
C ASP A 116 -2.08 15.65 2.40
N GLY A 117 -2.24 15.55 1.08
CA GLY A 117 -1.77 16.55 0.13
C GLY A 117 -0.63 16.05 -0.75
N GLN A 118 0.30 15.27 -0.19
CA GLN A 118 1.43 14.70 -0.92
C GLN A 118 1.41 13.18 -1.05
N GLY A 119 0.74 12.48 -0.14
CA GLY A 119 0.61 11.04 -0.20
C GLY A 119 -0.73 10.51 0.24
N VAL A 120 -0.98 9.27 -0.17
CA VAL A 120 -2.20 8.51 0.07
C VAL A 120 -1.83 7.24 0.82
N MET A 121 -2.55 6.96 1.89
CA MET A 121 -2.49 5.67 2.59
C MET A 121 -3.86 5.04 2.59
N VAL A 122 -3.92 3.74 2.34
CA VAL A 122 -5.19 3.00 2.24
C VAL A 122 -5.06 1.68 3.01
N LEU A 123 -6.04 1.40 3.85
CA LEU A 123 -6.27 0.11 4.45
C LEU A 123 -7.55 -0.50 3.87
N ALA A 124 -7.41 -1.66 3.27
CA ALA A 124 -8.51 -2.48 2.80
C ALA A 124 -8.50 -3.84 3.50
N ARG A 125 -9.66 -4.51 3.49
CA ARG A 125 -9.83 -5.86 4.01
C ARG A 125 -10.43 -6.74 2.93
N LEU A 126 -9.77 -7.85 2.66
CA LEU A 126 -10.30 -8.95 1.87
C LEU A 126 -10.68 -10.09 2.81
N ALA A 127 -11.92 -10.56 2.77
CA ALA A 127 -12.40 -11.64 3.62
C ALA A 127 -13.07 -12.75 2.79
N PRO A 128 -12.78 -14.04 3.05
CA PRO A 128 -13.52 -15.12 2.42
C PRO A 128 -14.96 -15.15 2.96
N LYS A 129 -15.94 -15.44 2.11
CA LYS A 129 -17.34 -15.61 2.52
C LYS A 129 -17.55 -16.86 3.37
N ASP A 130 -16.71 -17.88 3.17
CA ASP A 130 -16.66 -19.09 3.99
C ASP A 130 -15.20 -19.36 4.45
N PRO A 131 -14.79 -18.81 5.61
CA PRO A 131 -13.43 -19.01 6.14
C PRO A 131 -13.17 -20.43 6.65
N GLU A 132 -14.19 -21.28 6.78
CA GLU A 132 -14.00 -22.70 7.14
C GLU A 132 -13.63 -23.53 5.90
N GLN A 133 -14.13 -23.14 4.73
CA GLN A 133 -13.82 -23.79 3.46
C GLN A 133 -12.58 -23.20 2.77
N TYR A 134 -12.41 -21.88 2.85
CA TYR A 134 -11.43 -21.15 2.04
C TYR A 134 -10.39 -20.43 2.89
N ALA A 135 -9.18 -20.33 2.35
CA ALA A 135 -8.10 -19.49 2.86
C ALA A 135 -7.61 -18.56 1.75
N LEU A 136 -7.32 -17.30 2.10
CA LEU A 136 -6.77 -16.32 1.17
C LEU A 136 -5.25 -16.48 1.08
N HIS A 137 -4.72 -16.43 -0.13
CA HIS A 137 -3.29 -16.50 -0.40
C HIS A 137 -2.91 -15.52 -1.54
N ASN A 138 -1.72 -14.93 -1.46
CA ASN A 138 -1.18 -13.99 -2.43
C ASN A 138 0.33 -14.23 -2.58
N SER A 139 0.86 -13.98 -3.78
CA SER A 139 2.27 -14.10 -4.14
C SER A 139 3.25 -13.26 -3.30
N PHE A 140 2.78 -12.27 -2.53
CA PHE A 140 3.59 -11.51 -1.58
C PHE A 140 3.90 -12.26 -0.27
N PHE A 141 3.26 -13.40 0.01
CA PHE A 141 3.62 -14.24 1.15
C PHE A 141 4.87 -15.06 0.82
N LEU A 142 6.02 -14.38 0.75
CA LEU A 142 7.33 -14.98 0.49
C LEU A 142 7.75 -16.00 1.57
N ASP A 143 7.09 -15.99 2.73
CA ASP A 143 7.31 -16.92 3.84
C ASP A 143 5.98 -17.55 4.28
N ALA A 144 5.37 -18.38 3.43
CA ALA A 144 4.21 -19.19 3.83
C ALA A 144 4.61 -20.05 5.05
N PRO A 145 4.00 -19.88 6.24
CA PRO A 145 4.44 -20.57 7.45
C PRO A 145 4.45 -22.09 7.25
N GLU A 146 5.59 -22.75 7.47
CA GLU A 146 5.73 -24.22 7.32
C GLU A 146 4.73 -25.02 8.18
N GLU A 147 4.21 -24.41 9.24
CA GLU A 147 3.19 -25.01 10.12
C GLU A 147 1.78 -24.99 9.50
N GLU A 148 1.54 -24.15 8.49
CA GLU A 148 0.25 -24.00 7.80
C GLU A 148 0.27 -24.52 6.36
N TYR A 149 1.43 -24.45 5.71
CA TYR A 149 1.59 -24.75 4.30
C TYR A 149 2.64 -25.83 4.08
N LEU A 150 2.31 -26.76 3.19
CA LEU A 150 3.28 -27.61 2.52
C LEU A 150 3.65 -26.92 1.20
N VAL A 151 4.92 -26.55 1.06
CA VAL A 151 5.47 -26.03 -0.19
C VAL A 151 6.31 -27.14 -0.82
N GLU A 152 5.87 -27.61 -1.98
CA GLU A 152 6.60 -28.58 -2.79
C GLU A 152 7.20 -27.88 -4.00
N TYR A 153 8.52 -27.96 -4.12
CA TYR A 153 9.22 -27.50 -5.31
C TYR A 153 9.22 -28.62 -6.34
N MET A 154 8.48 -28.42 -7.43
CA MET A 154 8.43 -29.34 -8.56
C MET A 154 9.16 -28.75 -9.75
N PRO A 155 9.68 -29.56 -10.68
CA PRO A 155 10.18 -29.05 -11.95
C PRO A 155 9.10 -28.21 -12.64
N ALA A 156 9.43 -27.00 -13.08
CA ALA A 156 8.48 -26.12 -13.75
C ALA A 156 8.19 -26.64 -15.17
N GLU A 157 6.91 -26.84 -15.50
CA GLU A 157 6.51 -27.16 -16.86
C GLU A 157 6.84 -26.01 -17.81
N VAL A 158 7.22 -26.37 -19.04
CA VAL A 158 7.70 -25.41 -20.03
C VAL A 158 6.55 -24.93 -20.92
N PRO A 159 6.20 -23.64 -20.95
CA PRO A 159 5.22 -23.14 -21.91
C PRO A 159 5.77 -23.17 -23.35
N GLU A 160 4.89 -23.37 -24.32
CA GLU A 160 5.22 -23.11 -25.73
C GLU A 160 5.65 -21.64 -25.92
N GLY A 161 6.73 -21.42 -26.67
CA GLY A 161 7.21 -20.06 -26.91
C GLY A 161 8.62 -19.98 -27.47
N VAL A 162 9.07 -18.73 -27.67
CA VAL A 162 10.43 -18.42 -28.08
C VAL A 162 11.15 -17.74 -26.93
N TYR A 163 12.28 -18.31 -26.53
CA TYR A 163 13.06 -17.90 -25.37
C TYR A 163 14.48 -17.50 -25.80
N PRO A 164 15.12 -16.54 -25.10
CA PRO A 164 16.53 -16.29 -25.26
C PRO A 164 17.35 -17.50 -24.78
N TYR A 165 18.38 -17.87 -25.53
CA TYR A 165 19.31 -18.94 -25.17
C TYR A 165 20.75 -18.44 -25.35
N ALA A 166 21.72 -19.00 -24.62
CA ALA A 166 23.05 -18.40 -24.35
C ALA A 166 23.72 -17.61 -25.50
N ASN A 167 23.57 -18.01 -26.77
CA ASN A 167 24.05 -17.27 -27.94
C ASN A 167 23.04 -17.24 -29.13
N GLY A 168 21.74 -17.28 -28.85
CA GLY A 168 20.73 -17.42 -29.89
C GLY A 168 19.30 -17.41 -29.36
N THR A 169 18.41 -18.01 -30.15
CA THR A 169 16.99 -18.18 -29.79
C THR A 169 16.66 -19.65 -29.70
N MET A 170 15.82 -19.98 -28.72
CA MET A 170 15.26 -21.31 -28.56
C MET A 170 13.76 -21.23 -28.80
N GLU A 171 13.25 -22.04 -29.73
CA GLU A 171 11.81 -22.23 -29.93
C GLU A 171 11.41 -23.55 -29.28
N ILE A 172 10.42 -23.49 -28.40
CA ILE A 172 9.83 -24.64 -27.73
C ILE A 172 8.41 -24.80 -28.22
N ARG A 173 8.11 -26.00 -28.72
CA ARG A 173 6.75 -26.45 -28.98
C ARG A 173 6.39 -27.47 -27.92
N ASN A 174 5.37 -27.18 -27.13
CA ASN A 174 4.89 -28.05 -26.06
C ASN A 174 3.37 -28.21 -26.16
N GLY A 175 2.91 -28.70 -27.31
CA GLY A 175 1.51 -28.98 -27.58
C GLY A 175 1.16 -30.45 -27.35
N PRO A 176 -0.15 -30.78 -27.31
CA PRO A 176 -0.60 -32.17 -27.13
C PRO A 176 -0.09 -33.12 -28.22
N ASP A 177 0.08 -32.61 -29.45
CA ASP A 177 0.51 -33.40 -30.62
C ASP A 177 2.01 -33.29 -30.94
N GLU A 178 2.72 -32.29 -30.39
CA GLU A 178 4.12 -32.02 -30.71
C GLU A 178 4.88 -31.49 -29.49
N ARG A 179 5.99 -32.17 -29.16
CA ARG A 179 6.98 -31.72 -28.17
C ARG A 179 8.33 -31.66 -28.87
N ALA A 180 8.80 -30.45 -29.12
CA ALA A 180 10.01 -30.22 -29.89
C ALA A 180 10.78 -29.01 -29.37
N LEU A 181 12.09 -29.11 -29.46
CA LEU A 181 13.03 -28.05 -29.14
C LEU A 181 13.80 -27.69 -30.42
N TYR A 182 13.85 -26.40 -30.73
CA TYR A 182 14.71 -25.88 -31.79
C TYR A 182 15.65 -24.84 -31.20
N VAL A 183 16.93 -24.92 -31.57
CA VAL A 183 17.93 -23.90 -31.23
C VAL A 183 18.41 -23.28 -32.53
N ASP A 184 18.19 -21.97 -32.66
CA ASP A 184 18.47 -21.20 -33.88
C ASP A 184 17.85 -21.80 -35.16
N GLY A 185 16.64 -22.38 -35.01
CA GLY A 185 15.88 -23.00 -36.09
C GLY A 185 16.25 -24.46 -36.39
N GLU A 186 17.29 -25.01 -35.75
CA GLU A 186 17.69 -26.41 -35.92
C GLU A 186 17.06 -27.29 -34.83
N PRO A 187 16.45 -28.44 -35.19
CA PRO A 187 15.84 -29.32 -34.21
C PRO A 187 16.89 -29.97 -33.31
N VAL A 188 16.59 -30.01 -32.02
CA VAL A 188 17.42 -30.63 -30.98
C VAL A 188 16.66 -31.83 -30.41
N GLU A 189 17.37 -32.95 -30.26
CA GLU A 189 16.80 -34.14 -29.60
C GLU A 189 16.58 -33.84 -28.13
N LEU A 190 15.34 -33.99 -27.67
CA LEU A 190 14.95 -33.73 -26.30
C LEU A 190 15.41 -34.88 -25.37
N PRO A 191 16.20 -34.59 -24.34
CA PRO A 191 16.53 -35.56 -23.30
C PRO A 191 15.28 -36.01 -22.54
N THR A 192 15.26 -37.25 -22.06
CA THR A 192 14.14 -37.83 -21.29
C THR A 192 14.35 -37.81 -19.77
N ASP A 193 15.34 -37.05 -19.31
CA ASP A 193 15.63 -36.84 -17.90
C ASP A 193 16.50 -35.58 -17.73
N ARG A 194 16.43 -35.00 -16.53
CA ARG A 194 17.15 -33.77 -16.16
C ARG A 194 18.67 -33.94 -16.24
N GLU A 195 19.21 -35.09 -15.81
CA GLU A 195 20.66 -35.33 -15.77
C GLU A 195 21.27 -35.30 -17.18
N THR A 196 20.58 -35.93 -18.15
CA THR A 196 21.00 -35.94 -19.55
C THR A 196 20.88 -34.55 -20.18
N ALA A 197 19.84 -33.79 -19.85
CA ALA A 197 19.71 -32.41 -20.31
C ALA A 197 20.80 -31.50 -19.75
N ASP A 198 21.08 -31.59 -18.45
CA ASP A 198 22.16 -30.83 -17.81
C ASP A 198 23.53 -31.18 -18.42
N ALA A 199 23.80 -32.47 -18.67
CA ALA A 199 25.03 -32.91 -19.32
C ALA A 199 25.17 -32.42 -20.77
N ALA A 200 24.04 -32.27 -21.48
CA ALA A 200 23.99 -31.70 -22.83
C ALA A 200 23.95 -30.16 -22.83
N GLY A 201 23.84 -29.53 -21.65
CA GLY A 201 23.66 -28.10 -21.49
C GLY A 201 22.32 -27.58 -21.99
N LEU A 202 21.30 -28.44 -22.11
CA LEU A 202 19.98 -28.08 -22.60
C LEU A 202 19.11 -27.59 -21.42
N PRO A 203 18.28 -26.54 -21.62
CA PRO A 203 17.50 -25.94 -20.54
C PRO A 203 16.20 -26.69 -20.24
N VAL A 204 15.89 -27.75 -20.99
CA VAL A 204 14.64 -28.50 -20.90
C VAL A 204 14.85 -30.00 -21.09
N TYR A 205 13.95 -30.79 -20.50
CA TYR A 205 13.88 -32.25 -20.65
C TYR A 205 12.43 -32.72 -20.67
N LEU A 206 12.21 -33.96 -21.12
CA LEU A 206 10.93 -34.65 -21.05
C LEU A 206 10.92 -35.59 -19.85
N ASP A 207 9.80 -35.62 -19.12
CA ASP A 207 9.48 -36.70 -18.19
C ASP A 207 8.06 -37.18 -18.48
N GLY A 208 7.95 -38.40 -19.01
CA GLY A 208 6.71 -38.92 -19.58
C GLY A 208 6.20 -38.05 -20.74
N ASP A 209 4.97 -37.54 -20.59
CA ASP A 209 4.31 -36.66 -21.57
C ASP A 209 4.44 -35.16 -21.19
N ALA A 210 5.29 -34.79 -20.23
CA ALA A 210 5.49 -33.40 -19.83
C ALA A 210 6.90 -32.93 -20.16
N MET A 211 7.03 -31.63 -20.46
CA MET A 211 8.32 -30.98 -20.70
C MET A 211 8.60 -30.01 -19.54
N TYR A 212 9.79 -30.12 -18.97
CA TYR A 212 10.19 -29.38 -17.77
C TYR A 212 11.49 -28.60 -17.99
N PHE A 213 11.62 -27.46 -17.31
CA PHE A 213 12.88 -26.72 -17.24
C PHE A 213 13.89 -27.48 -16.36
N THR A 214 15.17 -27.44 -16.73
CA THR A 214 16.25 -28.04 -15.92
C THR A 214 16.64 -27.19 -14.71
N HIS A 215 16.31 -25.90 -14.71
CA HIS A 215 16.77 -24.94 -13.68
C HIS A 215 15.65 -24.08 -13.10
N GLN A 216 14.40 -24.31 -13.50
CA GLN A 216 13.25 -23.63 -12.90
C GLN A 216 12.40 -24.64 -12.16
N GLU A 217 11.97 -24.24 -10.97
CA GLU A 217 11.04 -25.00 -10.14
C GLU A 217 9.75 -24.19 -10.01
N SER A 218 8.61 -24.86 -10.07
CA SER A 218 7.32 -24.32 -9.71
C SER A 218 7.04 -24.65 -8.25
N GLU A 219 6.53 -23.67 -7.52
CA GLU A 219 6.05 -23.88 -6.16
C GLU A 219 4.62 -24.40 -6.21
N GLN A 220 4.41 -25.60 -5.69
CA GLN A 220 3.08 -26.11 -5.38
C GLN A 220 2.82 -25.89 -3.90
N ILE A 221 1.89 -25.00 -3.60
CA ILE A 221 1.49 -24.68 -2.23
C ILE A 221 0.23 -25.48 -1.90
N THR A 222 0.22 -26.15 -0.75
CA THR A 222 -0.96 -26.87 -0.23
C THR A 222 -1.17 -26.51 1.24
N ARG A 223 -2.41 -26.21 1.63
CA ARG A 223 -2.73 -25.99 3.05
C ARG A 223 -2.86 -27.30 3.81
N LEU A 224 -2.23 -27.37 4.98
CA LEU A 224 -2.26 -28.54 5.86
C LEU A 224 -3.62 -28.75 6.54
N ASP A 225 -4.43 -27.69 6.67
CA ASP A 225 -5.77 -27.74 7.25
C ASP A 225 -6.86 -28.21 6.26
N GLY A 226 -6.49 -28.45 5.00
CA GLY A 226 -7.39 -28.94 3.95
C GLY A 226 -8.33 -27.89 3.37
N LYS A 227 -8.18 -26.61 3.72
CA LYS A 227 -8.94 -25.51 3.10
C LYS A 227 -8.49 -25.32 1.65
N GLN A 228 -9.45 -24.95 0.80
CA GLN A 228 -9.15 -24.54 -0.56
C GLN A 228 -8.53 -23.15 -0.56
N MET A 229 -7.55 -22.93 -1.44
CA MET A 229 -6.87 -21.65 -1.54
C MET A 229 -7.53 -20.76 -2.57
N ILE A 230 -7.89 -19.57 -2.14
CA ILE A 230 -8.25 -18.47 -3.01
C ILE A 230 -6.98 -17.64 -3.22
N PHE A 231 -6.41 -17.71 -4.41
CA PHE A 231 -5.32 -16.83 -4.81
C PHE A 231 -5.89 -15.46 -5.14
N PHE A 232 -5.22 -14.39 -4.73
CA PHE A 232 -5.58 -13.05 -5.15
C PHE A 232 -4.37 -12.21 -5.49
N GLU A 233 -4.54 -11.33 -6.47
CA GLU A 233 -3.60 -10.27 -6.82
C GLU A 233 -4.29 -8.93 -6.61
N VAL A 234 -3.53 -7.93 -6.16
CA VAL A 234 -4.09 -6.62 -5.85
C VAL A 234 -3.27 -5.51 -6.49
N VAL A 235 -3.99 -4.55 -7.07
CA VAL A 235 -3.43 -3.36 -7.68
C VAL A 235 -4.23 -2.15 -7.21
N MET A 236 -3.53 -1.16 -6.65
CA MET A 236 -4.09 0.17 -6.44
C MET A 236 -3.53 1.11 -7.51
N ALA A 237 -4.33 2.07 -7.96
CA ALA A 237 -3.92 3.05 -8.96
C ALA A 237 -4.63 4.39 -8.73
N PRO A 238 -3.96 5.53 -9.00
CA PRO A 238 -4.67 6.80 -9.17
C PRO A 238 -5.57 6.72 -10.42
N ALA A 239 -6.76 7.29 -10.32
CA ALA A 239 -7.77 7.36 -11.39
C ALA A 239 -8.02 8.79 -11.88
N SER A 240 -7.61 9.80 -11.11
CA SER A 240 -7.72 11.23 -11.47
C SER A 240 -6.50 11.74 -12.23
N GLU A 241 -6.73 12.63 -13.20
CA GLU A 241 -5.67 13.40 -13.88
C GLU A 241 -4.88 14.26 -12.88
N GLY A 242 -3.55 14.29 -13.02
CA GLY A 242 -2.65 15.03 -12.13
C GLY A 242 -2.24 14.27 -10.87
N ALA A 243 -2.68 13.02 -10.71
CA ALA A 243 -2.27 12.14 -9.61
C ALA A 243 -1.30 11.02 -10.05
N GLU A 244 -0.75 11.10 -11.27
CA GLU A 244 0.11 10.07 -11.86
C GLU A 244 1.40 9.87 -11.07
N GLY A 245 1.88 10.92 -10.39
CA GLY A 245 3.05 10.85 -9.51
C GLY A 245 2.92 9.81 -8.39
N LEU A 246 1.71 9.55 -7.90
CA LEU A 246 1.45 8.54 -6.87
C LEU A 246 1.78 7.12 -7.35
N ALA A 247 1.69 6.83 -8.65
CA ALA A 247 1.95 5.49 -9.17
C ALA A 247 3.43 5.08 -9.01
N ASN A 248 4.36 6.04 -9.01
CA ASN A 248 5.79 5.78 -8.93
C ASN A 248 6.26 5.44 -7.50
N GLY A 249 5.54 5.94 -6.49
CA GLY A 249 5.86 5.73 -5.07
C GLY A 249 5.02 4.65 -4.40
N MET A 250 4.23 3.90 -5.15
CA MET A 250 3.26 2.99 -4.57
C MET A 250 3.88 1.70 -4.06
N SER A 251 3.67 1.43 -2.78
CA SER A 251 4.00 0.19 -2.10
C SER A 251 2.73 -0.46 -1.53
N GLY A 252 2.78 -1.77 -1.37
CA GLY A 252 1.68 -2.54 -0.81
C GLY A 252 2.19 -3.61 0.16
N ASN A 253 1.41 -3.92 1.18
CA ASN A 253 1.69 -5.01 2.11
C ASN A 253 0.39 -5.72 2.49
N ALA A 254 0.49 -6.96 2.97
CA ALA A 254 -0.64 -7.78 3.37
C ALA A 254 -0.39 -8.47 4.71
N GLU A 255 -1.41 -8.54 5.56
CA GLU A 255 -1.34 -9.24 6.86
C GLU A 255 -2.56 -10.13 7.07
N ALA A 256 -2.33 -11.43 7.22
CA ALA A 256 -3.36 -12.40 7.57
C ALA A 256 -3.92 -12.13 8.97
N GLN A 257 -5.24 -12.29 9.12
CA GLN A 257 -5.96 -12.07 10.37
C GLN A 257 -6.48 -13.40 10.95
N PRO A 258 -6.69 -13.48 12.28
CA PRO A 258 -7.19 -14.70 12.92
C PRO A 258 -8.56 -15.18 12.43
N ASP A 259 -9.36 -14.31 11.81
CA ASP A 259 -10.67 -14.64 11.24
C ASP A 259 -10.59 -15.14 9.78
N GLY A 260 -9.38 -15.31 9.24
CA GLY A 260 -9.14 -15.72 7.86
C GLY A 260 -9.20 -14.58 6.84
N SER A 261 -9.49 -13.34 7.27
CA SER A 261 -9.35 -12.17 6.41
C SER A 261 -7.89 -11.77 6.23
N VAL A 262 -7.64 -10.92 5.23
CA VAL A 262 -6.34 -10.31 4.98
C VAL A 262 -6.52 -8.79 4.98
N LEU A 263 -5.72 -8.10 5.79
CA LEU A 263 -5.56 -6.66 5.70
C LEU A 263 -4.60 -6.35 4.56
N LEU A 264 -5.00 -5.45 3.68
CA LEU A 264 -4.23 -4.95 2.55
C LEU A 264 -3.91 -3.49 2.83
N TRP A 265 -2.64 -3.16 2.88
CA TRP A 265 -2.17 -1.79 3.11
C TRP A 265 -1.49 -1.29 1.86
N PHE A 266 -1.78 -0.05 1.50
CA PHE A 266 -1.13 0.64 0.40
C PHE A 266 -0.65 2.01 0.84
N ASP A 267 0.47 2.40 0.29
CA ASP A 267 1.08 3.69 0.53
C ASP A 267 1.71 4.24 -0.74
N ALA A 268 1.45 5.50 -1.03
CA ALA A 268 1.97 6.19 -2.19
C ALA A 268 2.21 7.66 -1.86
N PHE A 269 3.25 8.25 -2.44
CA PHE A 269 3.48 9.70 -2.37
C PHE A 269 3.99 10.23 -3.71
N SER A 270 3.87 11.54 -3.89
CA SER A 270 4.24 12.25 -5.11
C SER A 270 5.17 13.43 -4.78
N ASP A 271 6.16 13.64 -5.64
CA ASP A 271 7.04 14.81 -5.61
C ASP A 271 6.46 16.02 -6.36
N ALA A 272 5.50 15.76 -7.24
CA ALA A 272 4.72 16.78 -7.91
C ALA A 272 3.52 17.20 -7.03
N PRO A 273 3.11 18.47 -7.10
CA PRO A 273 1.88 18.93 -6.49
C PRO A 273 0.68 18.09 -6.96
N LEU A 274 -0.09 17.59 -6.01
CA LEU A 274 -1.31 16.82 -6.27
C LEU A 274 -2.56 17.73 -6.26
N PRO A 275 -3.67 17.30 -6.87
CA PRO A 275 -4.94 18.03 -6.84
C PRO A 275 -5.57 18.04 -5.44
N GLU A 276 -6.53 18.94 -5.20
CA GLU A 276 -7.27 19.02 -3.92
C GLU A 276 -8.06 17.73 -3.61
N THR A 277 -8.48 17.00 -4.64
CA THR A 277 -9.15 15.71 -4.51
C THR A 277 -8.45 14.73 -5.44
N VAL A 278 -8.10 13.56 -4.93
CA VAL A 278 -7.58 12.44 -5.72
C VAL A 278 -8.64 11.35 -5.82
N GLU A 279 -8.76 10.75 -7.00
CA GLU A 279 -9.55 9.53 -7.18
C GLU A 279 -8.61 8.34 -7.18
N MET A 280 -8.93 7.34 -6.38
CA MET A 280 -8.19 6.09 -6.26
C MET A 280 -9.06 4.93 -6.71
N LYS A 281 -8.40 3.91 -7.27
CA LYS A 281 -9.04 2.68 -7.70
C LYS A 281 -8.29 1.47 -7.14
N LEU A 282 -9.03 0.57 -6.51
CA LEU A 282 -8.55 -0.71 -6.01
C LEU A 282 -9.14 -1.83 -6.86
N ASN A 283 -8.25 -2.60 -7.51
CA ASN A 283 -8.57 -3.80 -8.26
C ASN A 283 -8.01 -5.02 -7.52
N VAL A 284 -8.84 -6.04 -7.30
CA VAL A 284 -8.40 -7.33 -6.76
C VAL A 284 -8.85 -8.43 -7.72
N SER A 285 -7.88 -9.10 -8.32
CA SER A 285 -8.11 -10.31 -9.11
C SER A 285 -8.15 -11.51 -8.18
N VAL A 286 -9.17 -12.37 -8.31
CA VAL A 286 -9.41 -13.51 -7.42
C VAL A 286 -9.44 -14.77 -8.26
N PHE A 287 -8.77 -15.82 -7.80
CA PHE A 287 -8.65 -17.11 -8.48
C PHE A 287 -8.90 -18.26 -7.51
N LEU A 288 -9.61 -19.28 -7.96
CA LEU A 288 -9.76 -20.55 -7.25
C LEU A 288 -9.42 -21.67 -8.24
N ASP A 289 -8.46 -22.52 -7.87
CA ASP A 289 -7.95 -23.59 -8.74
C ASP A 289 -7.52 -23.10 -10.14
N GLY A 290 -6.96 -21.88 -10.21
CA GLY A 290 -6.54 -21.23 -11.45
C GLY A 290 -7.65 -20.57 -12.26
N GLU A 291 -8.91 -20.77 -11.89
CA GLU A 291 -10.06 -20.15 -12.57
C GLU A 291 -10.33 -18.75 -12.00
N PRO A 292 -10.51 -17.72 -12.84
CA PRO A 292 -10.77 -16.35 -12.40
C PRO A 292 -12.20 -16.18 -11.90
N PHE A 293 -12.35 -15.50 -10.76
CA PHE A 293 -13.61 -15.07 -10.18
C PHE A 293 -13.67 -13.54 -10.16
N PRO A 294 -14.38 -12.92 -11.12
CA PRO A 294 -14.43 -11.47 -11.21
C PRO A 294 -14.90 -10.82 -9.91
N LEU A 295 -14.26 -9.71 -9.55
CA LEU A 295 -14.66 -8.83 -8.46
C LEU A 295 -14.73 -7.40 -9.03
N GLU A 296 -15.78 -6.67 -8.66
CA GLU A 296 -15.91 -5.27 -9.10
C GLU A 296 -14.81 -4.40 -8.49
N ASP A 297 -14.29 -3.46 -9.28
CA ASP A 297 -13.33 -2.48 -8.82
C ASP A 297 -13.98 -1.53 -7.81
N ILE A 298 -13.24 -1.14 -6.77
CA ILE A 298 -13.67 -0.09 -5.85
C ILE A 298 -12.98 1.21 -6.25
N ALA A 299 -13.76 2.20 -6.69
CA ALA A 299 -13.29 3.56 -6.89
C ALA A 299 -13.77 4.45 -5.75
N PHE A 300 -12.88 5.28 -5.21
CA PHE A 300 -13.18 6.20 -4.12
C PHE A 300 -12.38 7.50 -4.26
N SER A 301 -12.95 8.59 -3.75
CA SER A 301 -12.33 9.91 -3.78
C SER A 301 -11.83 10.28 -2.39
N LEU A 302 -10.66 10.89 -2.32
CA LEU A 302 -10.10 11.44 -1.09
C LEU A 302 -9.86 12.93 -1.28
N ASP A 303 -10.49 13.72 -0.42
CA ASP A 303 -10.20 15.15 -0.33
C ASP A 303 -8.95 15.36 0.51
N ARG A 304 -8.15 16.36 0.13
CA ARG A 304 -6.98 16.79 0.90
C ARG A 304 -7.42 17.13 2.32
N ALA A 305 -6.88 16.40 3.29
CA ALA A 305 -7.35 16.50 4.65
C ALA A 305 -6.92 17.80 5.35
N GLU A 306 -5.78 18.38 4.96
CA GLU A 306 -5.29 19.64 5.48
C GLU A 306 -4.34 20.36 4.51
N PRO A 307 -4.16 21.68 4.64
CA PRO A 307 -3.15 22.40 3.87
C PRO A 307 -1.74 21.98 4.30
N GLU A 308 -0.91 21.69 3.30
CA GLU A 308 0.51 21.41 3.47
C GLU A 308 1.25 22.62 4.03
N ARG A 309 2.24 22.35 4.90
CA ARG A 309 3.24 23.35 5.27
C ARG A 309 4.53 23.02 4.56
N THR A 310 4.95 23.91 3.68
CA THR A 310 6.14 23.73 2.87
C THR A 310 7.25 24.68 3.30
N ALA A 311 8.49 24.24 3.15
CA ALA A 311 9.69 25.00 3.46
C ALA A 311 10.81 24.68 2.48
N ALA A 312 11.52 25.72 2.06
CA ALA A 312 12.75 25.59 1.29
C ALA A 312 13.94 25.83 2.22
N PHE A 313 14.97 25.01 2.09
CA PHE A 313 16.22 25.14 2.82
C PHE A 313 17.37 25.34 1.84
N ALA A 314 18.25 26.28 2.17
CA ALA A 314 19.47 26.54 1.41
C ALA A 314 20.70 26.06 2.19
N PRO A 315 21.73 25.56 1.49
CA PRO A 315 23.01 25.24 2.12
C PRO A 315 23.65 26.45 2.81
N GLU A 316 24.21 26.25 4.00
CA GLU A 316 24.94 27.28 4.74
C GLU A 316 26.47 27.19 4.51
N GLY A 317 27.08 28.32 4.14
CA GLY A 317 28.55 28.48 4.09
C GLY A 317 29.29 27.45 3.21
N ASP A 318 30.52 27.12 3.58
CA ASP A 318 31.30 26.02 2.95
C ASP A 318 30.76 24.63 3.32
N GLY A 319 29.77 24.56 4.23
CA GLY A 319 29.10 23.34 4.70
C GLY A 319 28.10 22.74 3.72
N ALA A 320 28.05 23.24 2.48
CA ALA A 320 27.28 22.67 1.37
C ALA A 320 27.99 21.50 0.66
N ILE A 321 29.21 21.17 1.09
CA ILE A 321 30.15 20.31 0.38
C ILE A 321 30.62 19.19 1.32
N GLY A 322 30.12 17.98 1.08
CA GLY A 322 30.82 16.75 1.49
C GLY A 322 32.00 16.48 0.57
N GLU A 323 32.82 15.47 0.87
CA GLU A 323 34.04 15.16 0.10
C GLU A 323 33.75 14.92 -1.40
N ARG A 324 32.55 14.41 -1.71
CA ARG A 324 32.08 14.08 -3.07
C ARG A 324 30.64 14.50 -3.35
N VAL A 325 30.01 15.24 -2.44
CA VAL A 325 28.57 15.57 -2.50
C VAL A 325 28.39 17.07 -2.33
N ARG A 326 27.53 17.67 -3.17
CA ARG A 326 27.14 19.07 -3.01
C ARG A 326 25.63 19.22 -3.02
N ILE A 327 25.07 19.70 -1.93
CA ILE A 327 23.62 19.99 -1.83
C ILE A 327 23.32 21.26 -2.62
N ARG A 328 22.25 21.22 -3.43
CA ARG A 328 21.78 22.34 -4.26
C ARG A 328 20.52 22.96 -3.70
N ALA A 329 19.55 22.13 -3.36
CA ALA A 329 18.29 22.57 -2.78
C ALA A 329 17.72 21.46 -1.90
N VAL A 330 16.99 21.86 -0.87
CA VAL A 330 16.24 20.96 -0.02
C VAL A 330 14.85 21.55 0.15
N ASN A 331 13.82 20.78 -0.17
CA ASN A 331 12.43 21.17 0.02
C ASN A 331 11.77 20.19 0.96
N MET A 332 10.99 20.73 1.89
CA MET A 332 10.27 19.98 2.90
C MET A 332 8.79 20.26 2.78
N THR A 333 7.98 19.23 2.92
CA THR A 333 6.53 19.30 3.10
C THR A 333 6.18 18.56 4.39
N VAL A 334 5.37 19.16 5.27
CA VAL A 334 4.96 18.53 6.53
C VAL A 334 3.45 18.59 6.70
N THR A 335 2.85 17.43 6.95
CA THR A 335 1.46 17.20 7.32
C THR A 335 1.43 16.54 8.70
N LYS A 336 0.29 16.47 9.39
CA LYS A 336 0.13 15.72 10.63
C LYS A 336 0.32 14.23 10.46
N VAL A 337 0.19 13.71 9.23
CA VAL A 337 0.38 12.29 8.94
C VAL A 337 1.88 12.00 8.86
N ARG A 338 2.63 12.78 8.06
CA ARG A 338 4.07 12.58 7.84
C ARG A 338 4.75 13.82 7.22
N GLY A 339 6.07 13.78 7.19
CA GLY A 339 6.89 14.71 6.44
C GLY A 339 7.44 14.09 5.16
N TYR A 340 7.79 14.94 4.21
CA TYR A 340 8.41 14.60 2.94
C TYR A 340 9.56 15.55 2.67
N LEU A 341 10.67 14.99 2.19
CA LEU A 341 11.88 15.74 1.88
C LEU A 341 12.33 15.44 0.45
N THR A 342 12.61 16.49 -0.31
CA THR A 342 13.28 16.41 -1.61
C THR A 342 14.64 17.06 -1.50
N ILE A 343 15.69 16.31 -1.84
CA ILE A 343 17.09 16.75 -1.81
C ILE A 343 17.64 16.74 -3.23
N ASP A 344 17.97 17.90 -3.75
CA ASP A 344 18.70 18.04 -5.01
C ASP A 344 20.19 18.17 -4.71
N TYR A 345 21.02 17.31 -5.31
CA TYR A 345 22.46 17.27 -5.05
C TYR A 345 23.28 16.86 -6.28
N GLU A 346 24.55 17.23 -6.26
CA GLU A 346 25.57 16.70 -7.16
C GLU A 346 26.38 15.63 -6.42
N TYR A 347 26.67 14.52 -7.09
CA TYR A 347 27.52 13.46 -6.56
C TYR A 347 28.57 13.04 -7.59
N GLN A 348 29.83 13.04 -7.15
CA GLN A 348 30.95 12.54 -7.94
C GLN A 348 31.30 11.13 -7.49
N ALA A 349 30.80 10.11 -8.21
CA ALA A 349 31.12 8.72 -7.94
C ALA A 349 32.63 8.45 -8.07
N ALA A 350 33.18 7.61 -7.17
CA ALA A 350 34.56 7.14 -7.30
C ALA A 350 34.66 6.02 -8.35
N GLU A 351 35.82 5.88 -8.96
CA GLU A 351 36.08 4.82 -9.95
C GLU A 351 35.92 3.43 -9.29
N GLY A 352 34.98 2.63 -9.80
CA GLY A 352 34.68 1.30 -9.26
C GLY A 352 33.62 1.26 -8.15
N GLU A 353 33.02 2.39 -7.76
CA GLU A 353 31.87 2.46 -6.84
C GLU A 353 30.59 2.76 -7.64
N PRO A 354 29.86 1.74 -8.14
CA PRO A 354 28.65 1.95 -8.96
C PRO A 354 27.43 2.37 -8.13
N MET A 355 27.53 2.46 -6.80
CA MET A 355 26.37 2.62 -5.94
C MET A 355 26.16 4.09 -5.55
N GLY A 356 24.89 4.50 -5.57
CA GLY A 356 24.47 5.84 -5.19
C GLY A 356 24.76 6.17 -3.73
N ILE A 357 24.25 7.31 -3.28
CA ILE A 357 24.34 7.74 -1.88
C ILE A 357 22.95 7.66 -1.24
N SER A 358 22.92 7.78 0.08
CA SER A 358 21.72 7.92 0.90
C SER A 358 21.96 9.04 1.92
N PHE A 359 20.89 9.67 2.40
CA PHE A 359 20.99 10.65 3.48
C PHE A 359 20.42 10.12 4.80
N ARG A 360 21.15 10.40 5.89
CA ARG A 360 20.58 10.42 7.23
C ARG A 360 20.28 11.86 7.62
N LEU A 361 19.11 12.06 8.20
CA LEU A 361 18.58 13.38 8.52
C LEU A 361 18.70 13.65 10.01
N TYR A 362 19.10 14.87 10.36
CA TYR A 362 19.08 15.36 11.72
C TYR A 362 18.53 16.79 11.73
N ASP A 363 17.92 17.19 12.83
CA ASP A 363 17.56 18.59 13.06
C ASP A 363 18.80 19.46 13.33
N GLY A 364 18.60 20.78 13.44
CA GLY A 364 19.67 21.73 13.76
C GLY A 364 20.34 21.54 15.12
N GLU A 365 19.71 20.78 16.03
CA GLU A 365 20.27 20.43 17.34
C GLU A 365 21.09 19.12 17.29
N GLY A 366 21.01 18.38 16.17
CA GLY A 366 21.69 17.12 15.96
C GLY A 366 20.88 15.89 16.41
N ASN A 367 19.58 16.05 16.70
CA ASN A 367 18.69 14.91 16.94
C ASN A 367 18.35 14.25 15.61
N GLU A 368 18.39 12.91 15.58
CA GLU A 368 18.07 12.15 14.38
C GLU A 368 16.58 12.30 14.03
N ILE A 369 16.32 12.57 12.76
CA ILE A 369 14.97 12.64 12.19
C ILE A 369 14.69 11.26 11.59
N HIS A 370 13.61 10.64 12.05
CA HIS A 370 13.18 9.34 11.55
C HIS A 370 12.77 9.45 10.08
N THR A 371 13.23 8.51 9.25
CA THR A 371 12.95 8.46 7.82
C THR A 371 12.30 7.14 7.42
N GLY A 372 11.37 7.20 6.46
CA GLY A 372 10.68 6.06 5.88
C GLY A 372 11.19 5.72 4.48
N SER A 373 10.26 5.40 3.58
CA SER A 373 10.58 5.02 2.20
C SER A 373 11.18 6.20 1.43
N GLY A 374 11.99 5.88 0.41
CA GLY A 374 12.61 6.91 -0.42
C GLY A 374 13.14 6.37 -1.74
N GLY A 375 13.42 7.27 -2.66
CA GLY A 375 13.90 6.96 -4.01
C GLY A 375 14.77 8.08 -4.56
N GLY A 376 15.72 7.71 -5.42
CA GLY A 376 16.63 8.64 -6.08
C GLY A 376 16.52 8.55 -7.60
N MET A 377 16.55 9.70 -8.27
CA MET A 377 16.63 9.79 -9.73
C MET A 377 17.82 10.67 -10.13
N PHE A 378 18.49 10.31 -11.23
CA PHE A 378 19.53 11.12 -11.84
C PHE A 378 18.98 11.79 -13.11
N ASP A 379 19.05 13.10 -13.16
CA ASP A 379 18.76 13.88 -14.36
C ASP A 379 20.06 14.10 -15.14
N ALA A 380 20.17 13.42 -16.29
CA ALA A 380 21.33 13.50 -17.17
C ALA A 380 21.48 14.86 -17.89
N GLU A 381 20.40 15.63 -18.03
CA GLU A 381 20.44 16.94 -18.69
C GLU A 381 21.05 18.01 -17.76
N THR A 382 20.65 17.98 -16.49
CA THR A 382 21.14 18.93 -15.48
C THR A 382 22.37 18.43 -14.73
N GLY A 383 22.62 17.12 -14.74
CA GLY A 383 23.68 16.48 -13.95
C GLY A 383 23.36 16.44 -12.46
N ILE A 384 22.09 16.60 -12.09
CA ILE A 384 21.62 16.67 -10.70
C ILE A 384 20.96 15.34 -10.33
N TYR A 385 21.27 14.85 -9.13
CA TYR A 385 20.52 13.80 -8.47
C TYR A 385 19.42 14.43 -7.63
N ARG A 386 18.23 13.82 -7.66
CA ARG A 386 17.11 14.16 -6.80
C ARG A 386 16.76 12.94 -5.95
N GLU A 387 16.92 13.08 -4.65
CA GLU A 387 16.47 12.08 -3.67
C GLU A 387 15.19 12.56 -3.00
N GLN A 388 14.28 11.64 -2.79
CA GLN A 388 12.99 11.84 -2.16
C GLN A 388 12.89 10.88 -0.99
N GLN A 389 12.42 11.39 0.14
CA GLN A 389 12.36 10.60 1.35
C GLN A 389 11.16 11.00 2.21
N GLU A 390 10.44 10.01 2.70
CA GLU A 390 9.49 10.19 3.78
C GLU A 390 10.23 10.41 5.10
N MET A 391 9.65 11.20 5.98
CA MET A 391 10.19 11.43 7.32
C MET A 391 9.09 11.65 8.33
N GLN A 392 9.46 11.61 9.61
CA GLN A 392 8.55 12.01 10.67
C GLN A 392 7.97 13.41 10.44
N SER A 393 6.77 13.61 10.95
CA SER A 393 6.13 14.92 10.96
C SER A 393 6.70 15.82 12.06
N PHE A 394 6.38 17.11 12.00
CA PHE A 394 6.77 18.13 12.96
C PHE A 394 5.60 19.05 13.30
N ASP A 395 5.39 19.36 14.58
CA ASP A 395 4.45 20.43 14.98
C ASP A 395 4.89 21.80 14.46
N GLU A 396 6.20 22.05 14.37
CA GLU A 396 6.80 23.26 13.80
C GLU A 396 7.96 22.88 12.88
N ILE A 397 8.05 23.48 11.69
CA ILE A 397 9.12 23.18 10.73
C ILE A 397 10.47 23.56 11.36
N PRO A 398 11.48 22.65 11.34
CA PRO A 398 12.82 22.97 11.83
C PRO A 398 13.43 24.17 11.11
N THR A 399 14.17 25.01 11.83
CA THR A 399 14.85 26.17 11.22
C THR A 399 16.13 25.80 10.47
N SER A 400 16.66 24.60 10.71
CA SER A 400 17.81 24.05 9.99
C SER A 400 17.80 22.52 10.07
N LEU A 401 18.50 21.90 9.13
CA LEU A 401 18.68 20.46 9.01
C LEU A 401 20.15 20.13 8.76
N ILE A 402 20.56 18.95 9.22
CA ILE A 402 21.87 18.37 8.93
C ILE A 402 21.65 17.11 8.10
N LEU A 403 22.23 17.09 6.90
CA LEU A 403 22.19 15.98 5.96
C LEU A 403 23.52 15.22 6.00
N GLU A 404 23.53 14.01 6.55
CA GLU A 404 24.70 13.13 6.51
C GLU A 404 24.64 12.26 5.26
N ALA A 405 25.46 12.58 4.26
CA ALA A 405 25.57 11.81 3.04
C ALA A 405 26.40 10.54 3.28
N LYS A 406 25.89 9.39 2.87
CA LYS A 406 26.57 8.09 3.01
C LYS A 406 26.52 7.33 1.70
N ALA A 407 27.67 6.81 1.25
CA ALA A 407 27.70 5.87 0.14
C ALA A 407 26.95 4.59 0.51
N ILE A 408 26.08 4.09 -0.37
CA ILE A 408 25.33 2.85 -0.10
C ILE A 408 26.34 1.71 0.07
N GLY A 409 26.27 0.98 1.19
CA GLY A 409 27.23 -0.07 1.55
C GLY A 409 28.64 0.41 1.91
N GLY A 410 28.87 1.73 1.97
CA GLY A 410 30.18 2.34 2.17
C GLY A 410 30.25 3.32 3.35
N GLU A 411 31.18 4.26 3.24
CA GLU A 411 31.50 5.24 4.28
C GLU A 411 30.63 6.51 4.22
N VAL A 412 30.73 7.31 5.29
CA VAL A 412 30.11 8.63 5.37
C VAL A 412 30.93 9.61 4.54
N LEU A 413 30.28 10.30 3.60
CA LEU A 413 30.90 11.23 2.64
C LEU A 413 30.93 12.67 3.15
N GLY A 414 30.22 12.96 4.24
CA GLY A 414 30.21 14.25 4.90
C GLY A 414 28.85 14.61 5.47
N ARG A 415 28.81 15.73 6.20
CA ARG A 415 27.58 16.32 6.71
C ARG A 415 27.41 17.70 6.14
N CYS A 416 26.24 17.98 5.58
CA CYS A 416 25.88 19.29 5.05
C CYS A 416 24.83 19.93 5.94
N THR A 417 24.99 21.21 6.28
CA THR A 417 23.97 21.96 7.03
C THR A 417 23.19 22.85 6.07
N VAL A 418 21.87 22.80 6.16
CA VAL A 418 20.94 23.64 5.39
C VAL A 418 20.05 24.42 6.35
N ALA A 419 19.77 25.68 6.03
CA ALA A 419 18.91 26.55 6.84
C ALA A 419 17.66 26.97 6.08
N LEU A 420 16.59 27.12 6.84
CA LEU A 420 15.29 27.56 6.37
C LEU A 420 15.41 28.92 5.68
N GLN A 421 14.86 29.03 4.47
CA GLN A 421 14.75 30.30 3.76
C GLN A 421 13.52 31.06 4.25
N GLU A 422 13.68 32.36 4.48
CA GLU A 422 12.58 33.28 4.85
C GLU A 422 11.60 33.54 3.70
#